data_AF-A0AA50QCU3-F1
#
_entry.id   AF-A0AA50QCU3-F1
#
_cell.length_a   1.000
_cell.length_b   1.000
_cell.length_c   1.000
_cell.angle_alpha   90.00
_cell.angle_beta   90.00
_cell.angle_gamma   90.00
#
_symmetry.space_group_name_H-M   'P 1'
#
loop_
_entity.id
_entity.type
_entity.pdbx_description
1 polymer ?
#
loop_
_entity_poly.entity_id
_entity_poly.type
_entity_poly.pdbx_seq_one_letter_code
_entity_poly.pdbx_strand_id
1 'polypeptide(L)'
;MNSKPSQSATAPSTVISHRGELNQSHLSRIKETLEKALTEHPRTLAIRVDLRMPSVSACHLERDSPVFFTNSKDELISRFFASLKAQLNHDQRKRIKAGVRVHKCTLRYIWARERSENHKEHYHVMLFLNKDTYRFIGSYKNESNVLVNMVRKAWNSALGLDTDDRNHLVHIPQNPFYQMNRNDLINHLQEYQEVYYRASYLAKVESKDRSDGRRCFGCSQK
;
A
#
# COMPACT_ATOMS: atom_id res chain seq x y z
N MET A 1 27.02 -8.40 -45.41
CA MET A 1 25.62 -7.95 -45.23
C MET A 1 24.91 -8.96 -44.36
N ASN A 2 24.45 -8.54 -43.17
CA ASN A 2 23.24 -9.02 -42.49
C ASN A 2 23.13 -8.24 -41.18
N SER A 3 22.50 -7.08 -41.30
CA SER A 3 22.06 -6.19 -40.25
C SER A 3 21.13 -6.92 -39.27
N LYS A 4 21.48 -6.92 -37.98
CA LYS A 4 20.53 -7.22 -36.90
C LYS A 4 19.43 -6.16 -36.91
N PRO A 5 18.14 -6.53 -36.79
CA PRO A 5 17.07 -5.55 -36.69
C PRO A 5 17.25 -4.76 -35.38
N SER A 6 17.31 -3.44 -35.50
CA SER A 6 17.29 -2.52 -34.37
C SER A 6 15.94 -2.62 -33.68
N GLN A 7 15.91 -3.25 -32.51
CA GLN A 7 14.81 -3.04 -31.58
C GLN A 7 14.94 -1.61 -31.06
N SER A 8 14.06 -0.73 -31.52
CA SER A 8 13.89 0.61 -30.96
C SER A 8 13.59 0.47 -29.47
N ALA A 9 14.54 0.88 -28.63
CA ALA A 9 14.32 1.05 -27.20
C ALA A 9 13.26 2.14 -27.02
N THR A 10 12.00 1.72 -26.86
CA THR A 10 10.94 2.60 -26.39
C THR A 10 11.31 2.99 -24.96
N ALA A 11 11.29 4.30 -24.67
CA ALA A 11 11.54 4.80 -23.32
C ALA A 11 10.63 4.04 -22.32
N PRO A 12 11.14 3.63 -21.14
CA PRO A 12 10.32 2.93 -20.16
C PRO A 12 9.09 3.79 -19.86
N SER A 13 7.91 3.20 -20.04
CA SER A 13 6.65 3.91 -19.90
C SER A 13 6.49 4.38 -18.45
N THR A 14 6.25 5.68 -18.26
CA THR A 14 6.16 6.32 -16.93
C THR A 14 4.98 5.81 -16.09
N VAL A 15 3.98 5.20 -16.73
CA VAL A 15 2.76 4.65 -16.12
C VAL A 15 2.41 3.31 -16.76
N ILE A 16 1.57 2.51 -16.08
CA ILE A 16 1.12 1.23 -16.63
C ILE A 16 0.25 1.44 -17.88
N SER A 17 0.60 0.79 -18.99
CA SER A 17 -0.06 0.96 -20.29
C SER A 17 -0.91 -0.24 -20.72
N HIS A 18 -0.69 -1.42 -20.14
CA HIS A 18 -1.28 -2.70 -20.60
C HIS A 18 -2.48 -3.18 -19.76
N ARG A 19 -3.07 -2.31 -18.93
CA ARG A 19 -4.13 -2.70 -17.98
C ARG A 19 -5.38 -1.81 -18.09
N GLY A 20 -5.62 -1.25 -19.27
CA GLY A 20 -6.78 -0.37 -19.52
C GLY A 20 -6.52 1.10 -19.17
N GLU A 21 -7.58 1.91 -19.28
CA GLU A 21 -7.52 3.35 -19.06
C GLU A 21 -7.16 3.70 -17.61
N LEU A 22 -6.45 4.82 -17.44
CA LEU A 22 -6.07 5.36 -16.14
C LEU A 22 -6.87 6.62 -15.83
N ASN A 23 -7.38 6.72 -14.60
CA ASN A 23 -8.02 7.93 -14.13
C ASN A 23 -6.96 9.02 -13.87
N GLN A 24 -7.00 10.09 -14.66
CA GLN A 24 -6.02 11.19 -14.59
C GLN A 24 -6.01 11.90 -13.23
N SER A 25 -7.18 12.09 -12.61
CA SER A 25 -7.26 12.69 -11.26
C SER A 25 -6.58 11.82 -10.21
N HIS A 26 -6.72 10.50 -10.30
CA HIS A 26 -6.01 9.57 -9.41
C HIS A 26 -4.49 9.62 -9.64
N LEU A 27 -4.03 9.70 -10.89
CA LEU A 27 -2.61 9.85 -11.22
C LEU A 27 -2.01 11.13 -10.63
N SER A 28 -2.71 12.27 -10.78
CA SER A 28 -2.27 13.53 -10.18
C SER A 28 -2.14 13.42 -8.65
N ARG A 29 -3.12 12.78 -7.99
CA ARG A 29 -3.08 12.57 -6.53
C ARG A 29 -2.00 11.58 -6.09
N ILE A 30 -1.71 10.56 -6.90
CA ILE A 30 -0.59 9.64 -6.67
C ILE A 30 0.72 10.43 -6.69
N LYS A 31 0.94 11.21 -7.75
CA LYS A 31 2.14 12.06 -7.92
C LYS A 31 2.31 13.01 -6.74
N GLU A 32 1.26 13.77 -6.40
CA GLU A 32 1.30 14.70 -5.26
C GLU A 32 1.64 13.99 -3.94
N THR A 33 1.09 12.79 -3.70
CA THR A 33 1.37 12.03 -2.48
C THR A 33 2.83 11.55 -2.44
N LEU A 34 3.39 11.13 -3.57
CA LEU A 34 4.81 10.76 -3.69
C LEU A 34 5.73 11.95 -3.42
N GLU A 35 5.45 13.10 -4.04
CA GLU A 35 6.24 14.32 -3.82
C GLU A 35 6.22 14.76 -2.36
N LYS A 36 5.06 14.69 -1.71
CA LYS A 36 4.95 14.98 -0.27
C LYS A 36 5.74 13.97 0.57
N ALA A 37 5.70 12.69 0.22
CA ALA A 37 6.48 11.67 0.93
C ALA A 37 7.99 11.90 0.81
N LEU A 38 8.49 12.21 -0.38
CA LEU A 38 9.90 12.50 -0.63
C LEU A 38 10.35 13.84 -0.06
N THR A 39 9.46 14.82 0.02
CA THR A 39 9.74 16.11 0.66
C THR A 39 9.85 15.95 2.18
N GLU A 40 8.97 15.16 2.79
CA GLU A 40 9.01 14.92 4.23
C GLU A 40 10.14 13.95 4.63
N HIS A 41 10.34 12.89 3.85
CA HIS A 41 11.33 11.85 4.07
C HIS A 41 12.16 11.65 2.78
N PRO A 42 13.28 12.39 2.59
CA PRO A 42 14.10 12.28 1.38
C PRO A 42 14.52 10.86 1.05
N ARG A 43 14.68 10.02 2.08
CA ARG A 43 14.87 8.57 1.98
C ARG A 43 13.56 7.88 2.34
N THR A 44 12.76 7.57 1.33
CA THR A 44 11.43 6.96 1.49
C THR A 44 11.47 5.47 1.17
N LEU A 45 10.86 4.65 2.03
CA LEU A 45 10.50 3.26 1.75
C LEU A 45 9.05 3.24 1.26
N ALA A 46 8.81 2.70 0.06
CA ALA A 46 7.48 2.44 -0.44
C ALA A 46 7.14 0.93 -0.35
N ILE A 47 5.92 0.60 0.07
CA ILE A 47 5.47 -0.78 0.28
C ILE A 47 4.11 -0.98 -0.37
N ARG A 48 3.97 -2.01 -1.22
CA ARG A 48 2.72 -2.44 -1.82
C ARG A 48 2.13 -3.61 -1.03
N VAL A 49 0.86 -3.47 -0.61
CA VAL A 49 0.11 -4.53 0.07
C VAL A 49 -1.32 -4.59 -0.45
N ASP A 50 -1.91 -5.77 -0.47
CA ASP A 50 -3.30 -5.99 -0.86
C ASP A 50 -4.10 -6.53 0.32
N LEU A 51 -5.15 -5.81 0.72
CA LEU A 51 -6.02 -6.17 1.83
C LEU A 51 -7.25 -6.88 1.29
N ARG A 52 -7.48 -8.12 1.70
CA ARG A 52 -8.58 -8.97 1.25
C ARG A 52 -9.64 -9.08 2.32
N MET A 53 -10.89 -9.17 1.87
CA MET A 53 -12.02 -9.45 2.75
C MET A 53 -12.04 -10.93 3.16
N PRO A 54 -12.43 -11.26 4.41
CA PRO A 54 -12.61 -12.64 4.82
C PRO A 54 -13.70 -13.33 3.98
N SER A 55 -13.50 -14.61 3.68
CA SER A 55 -14.56 -15.42 3.06
C SER A 55 -15.67 -15.67 4.07
N VAL A 56 -16.93 -15.59 3.65
CA VAL A 56 -18.14 -15.83 4.48
C VAL A 56 -18.10 -17.22 5.16
N SER A 57 -17.36 -18.18 4.60
CA SER A 57 -17.16 -19.52 5.16
C SER A 57 -16.03 -19.62 6.20
N ALA A 58 -15.09 -18.68 6.23
CA ALA A 58 -13.92 -18.68 7.14
C ALA A 58 -14.14 -17.80 8.39
N CYS A 59 -15.28 -17.12 8.46
CA CYS A 59 -15.74 -16.45 9.65
C CYS A 59 -16.70 -17.40 10.38
N HIS A 60 -16.23 -17.97 11.49
CA HIS A 60 -17.11 -18.39 12.59
C HIS A 60 -17.77 -17.19 13.30
N LEU A 61 -17.71 -15.99 12.72
CA LEU A 61 -18.68 -14.97 13.07
C LEU A 61 -19.98 -15.40 12.43
N GLU A 62 -20.86 -15.93 13.26
CA GLU A 62 -22.23 -16.25 12.87
C GLU A 62 -22.79 -15.11 12.04
N ARG A 63 -23.56 -15.48 11.02
CA ARG A 63 -24.19 -14.54 10.08
C ARG A 63 -25.06 -13.50 10.80
N ASP A 64 -25.36 -13.71 12.09
CA ASP A 64 -26.12 -12.86 12.99
C ASP A 64 -25.26 -12.01 13.95
N SER A 65 -23.92 -12.04 13.82
CA SER A 65 -23.04 -11.20 14.63
C SER A 65 -23.17 -9.72 14.24
N PRO A 66 -23.54 -8.83 15.16
CA PRO A 66 -23.71 -7.40 14.90
C PRO A 66 -22.46 -6.76 14.29
N VAL A 67 -21.28 -7.34 14.51
CA VAL A 67 -19.98 -6.85 14.03
C VAL A 67 -19.86 -6.86 12.50
N PHE A 68 -20.58 -7.74 11.80
CA PHE A 68 -20.57 -7.82 10.35
C PHE A 68 -21.47 -6.75 9.69
N PHE A 69 -22.52 -6.31 10.40
CA PHE A 69 -23.49 -5.31 9.92
C PHE A 69 -23.24 -3.89 10.43
N THR A 70 -22.61 -3.73 11.62
CA THR A 70 -22.35 -2.41 12.24
C THR A 70 -21.12 -1.71 11.67
N ASN A 71 -20.21 -2.46 11.07
CA ASN A 71 -19.02 -1.93 10.43
C ASN A 71 -19.36 -1.50 9.00
N SER A 72 -19.83 -0.27 8.83
CA SER A 72 -20.01 0.31 7.50
C SER A 72 -18.76 0.08 6.66
N LYS A 73 -18.88 -0.67 5.56
CA LYS A 73 -17.75 -1.10 4.71
C LYS A 73 -16.90 0.10 4.25
N ASP A 74 -17.51 1.27 4.17
CA ASP A 74 -16.88 2.54 3.83
C ASP A 74 -15.80 3.01 4.83
N GLU A 75 -15.84 2.54 6.07
CA GLU A 75 -14.91 2.95 7.13
C GLU A 75 -13.74 1.99 7.36
N LEU A 76 -13.78 0.79 6.76
CA LEU A 76 -12.76 -0.24 6.96
C LEU A 76 -11.35 0.27 6.66
N ILE A 77 -11.19 0.93 5.52
CA ILE A 77 -9.90 1.46 5.10
C ILE A 77 -9.42 2.60 6.02
N SER A 78 -10.35 3.41 6.52
CA SER A 78 -10.05 4.48 7.48
C SER A 78 -9.58 3.91 8.82
N ARG A 79 -10.25 2.88 9.34
CA ARG A 79 -9.86 2.16 10.57
C ARG A 79 -8.52 1.46 10.43
N PHE A 80 -8.27 0.84 9.27
CA PHE A 80 -6.97 0.25 8.95
C PHE A 80 -5.85 1.28 9.08
N PHE A 81 -5.96 2.44 8.43
CA PHE A 81 -4.94 3.48 8.53
C PHE A 81 -4.84 4.10 9.92
N ALA A 82 -5.95 4.23 10.66
CA ALA A 82 -5.93 4.69 12.04
C ALA A 82 -5.15 3.73 12.95
N SER A 83 -5.45 2.43 12.87
CA SER A 83 -4.71 1.39 13.61
C SER A 83 -3.24 1.35 13.22
N LEU A 84 -2.92 1.36 11.91
CA LEU A 84 -1.53 1.30 11.45
C LEU A 84 -0.73 2.51 11.93
N LYS A 85 -1.29 3.73 11.88
CA LYS A 85 -0.66 4.92 12.46
C LYS A 85 -0.44 4.78 13.96
N ALA A 86 -1.41 4.27 14.70
CA ALA A 86 -1.27 4.06 16.14
C ALA A 86 -0.14 3.08 16.47
N GLN A 87 -0.04 1.97 15.74
CA GLN A 87 1.02 0.97 15.91
C GLN A 87 2.40 1.53 15.57
N LEU A 88 2.56 2.25 14.44
CA LEU A 88 3.82 2.89 14.05
C LEU A 88 4.26 3.97 15.06
N ASN A 89 3.32 4.72 15.62
CA ASN A 89 3.62 5.73 16.65
C ASN A 89 4.02 5.08 17.97
N HIS A 90 3.37 3.96 18.34
CA HIS A 90 3.75 3.20 19.52
C HIS A 90 5.16 2.60 19.40
N ASP A 91 5.48 1.99 18.25
CA ASP A 91 6.81 1.42 17.98
C ASP A 91 7.91 2.48 18.08
N GLN A 92 7.74 3.63 17.42
CA GLN A 92 8.69 4.74 17.50
C GLN A 92 8.91 5.17 18.95
N ARG A 93 7.83 5.38 19.73
CA ARG A 93 7.94 5.74 21.16
C ARG A 93 8.64 4.66 21.97
N LYS A 94 8.33 3.39 21.74
CA LYS A 94 8.94 2.25 22.45
C LYS A 94 10.45 2.19 22.19
N ARG A 95 10.87 2.33 20.93
CA ARG A 95 12.28 2.34 20.52
C ARG A 95 13.04 3.54 21.12
N ILE A 96 12.44 4.74 21.11
CA ILE A 96 13.01 5.93 21.74
C ILE A 96 13.21 5.71 23.25
N LYS A 97 12.20 5.16 23.94
CA LYS A 97 12.29 4.83 25.38
C LYS A 97 13.38 3.79 25.69
N ALA A 98 13.66 2.89 24.75
CA ALA A 98 14.72 1.90 24.86
C ALA A 98 16.12 2.45 24.49
N GLY A 99 16.27 3.76 24.28
CA GLY A 99 17.55 4.40 23.91
C GLY A 99 17.98 4.15 22.47
N VAL A 100 17.12 3.56 21.62
CA VAL A 100 17.41 3.33 20.21
C VAL A 100 17.21 4.63 19.44
N ARG A 101 18.17 5.00 18.59
CA ARG A 101 18.02 6.14 17.67
C ARG A 101 16.88 5.87 16.68
N VAL A 102 15.91 6.78 16.63
CA VAL A 102 14.73 6.72 15.74
C VAL A 102 14.63 8.04 14.98
N HIS A 103 14.57 7.97 13.65
CA HIS A 103 14.27 9.13 12.82
C HIS A 103 12.76 9.39 12.86
N LYS A 104 12.32 10.65 12.70
CA LYS A 104 10.89 10.95 12.64
C LYS A 104 10.28 10.23 11.44
N CYS A 105 9.23 9.43 11.64
CA CYS A 105 8.53 8.76 10.57
C CYS A 105 7.02 9.01 10.64
N THR A 106 6.51 9.62 9.57
CA THR A 106 5.06 9.80 9.34
C THR A 106 4.63 8.88 8.21
N LEU A 107 3.51 8.17 8.41
CA LEU A 107 2.92 7.33 7.37
C LEU A 107 2.18 8.19 6.35
N ARG A 108 2.58 8.09 5.08
CA ARG A 108 1.79 8.51 3.92
C ARG A 108 1.31 7.28 3.16
N TYR A 109 0.21 7.42 2.43
CA TYR A 109 -0.38 6.28 1.75
C TYR A 109 -1.27 6.67 0.58
N ILE A 110 -1.46 5.72 -0.32
CA ILE A 110 -2.44 5.72 -1.40
C ILE A 110 -3.20 4.40 -1.32
N TRP A 111 -4.49 4.41 -1.59
CA TRP A 111 -5.30 3.21 -1.68
C TRP A 111 -6.32 3.29 -2.81
N ALA A 112 -6.67 2.12 -3.33
CA ALA A 112 -7.74 1.91 -4.29
C ALA A 112 -8.56 0.69 -3.88
N ARG A 113 -9.89 0.77 -4.00
CA ARG A 113 -10.81 -0.36 -3.81
C ARG A 113 -11.17 -0.91 -5.18
N GLU A 114 -11.08 -2.23 -5.30
CA GLU A 114 -11.49 -2.98 -6.48
C GLU A 114 -12.44 -4.10 -6.07
N ARG A 115 -13.25 -4.56 -7.03
CA ARG A 115 -14.15 -5.68 -6.84
C ARG A 115 -13.74 -6.77 -7.80
N SER A 116 -13.37 -7.93 -7.23
CA SER A 116 -13.08 -9.12 -8.04
C SER A 116 -14.35 -9.66 -8.70
N GLU A 117 -14.17 -10.50 -9.72
CA GLU A 117 -15.25 -11.20 -10.43
C GLU A 117 -16.16 -12.00 -9.47
N ASN A 118 -15.62 -12.51 -8.37
CA ASN A 118 -16.36 -13.20 -7.31
C ASN A 118 -17.08 -12.25 -6.34
N HIS A 119 -17.29 -10.98 -6.73
CA HIS A 119 -17.85 -9.89 -5.92
C HIS A 119 -17.17 -9.60 -4.58
N LYS A 120 -15.99 -10.18 -4.34
CA LYS A 120 -15.18 -9.88 -3.15
C LYS A 120 -14.42 -8.58 -3.37
N GLU A 121 -14.64 -7.64 -2.47
CA GLU A 121 -13.89 -6.38 -2.41
C GLU A 121 -12.46 -6.66 -1.92
N HIS A 122 -11.50 -5.92 -2.47
CA HIS A 122 -10.14 -5.87 -1.96
C HIS A 122 -9.59 -4.46 -2.10
N TYR A 123 -8.66 -4.12 -1.20
CA TYR A 123 -7.99 -2.83 -1.22
C TYR A 123 -6.55 -3.00 -1.64
N HIS A 124 -6.18 -2.27 -2.68
CA HIS A 124 -4.82 -2.09 -3.12
C HIS A 124 -4.23 -0.88 -2.41
N VAL A 125 -3.23 -1.10 -1.55
CA VAL A 125 -2.58 -0.06 -0.75
C VAL A 125 -1.12 0.08 -1.12
N MET A 126 -0.65 1.32 -1.17
CA MET A 126 0.76 1.68 -1.19
C MET A 126 1.09 2.58 0.00
N LEU A 127 2.05 2.17 0.81
CA LEU A 127 2.51 2.87 2.02
C LEU A 127 3.85 3.55 1.74
N PHE A 128 4.07 4.71 2.34
CA PHE A 128 5.33 5.46 2.27
C PHE A 128 5.79 5.82 3.68
N LEU A 129 7.00 5.42 4.02
CA LEU A 129 7.60 5.54 5.34
C LEU A 129 9.04 6.07 5.24
N ASN A 130 9.55 6.62 6.34
CA ASN A 130 10.96 6.99 6.42
C ASN A 130 11.84 5.73 6.45
N LYS A 131 12.67 5.56 5.42
CA LYS A 131 13.60 4.43 5.27
C LYS A 131 14.62 4.35 6.39
N ASP A 132 15.00 5.48 6.98
CA ASP A 132 15.98 5.53 8.08
C ASP A 132 15.38 5.07 9.42
N THR A 133 14.04 5.01 9.51
CA THR A 133 13.33 4.47 10.69
C THR A 133 12.93 3.03 10.51
N TYR A 134 12.33 2.76 9.34
CA TYR A 134 11.78 1.48 8.97
C TYR A 134 12.53 1.00 7.73
N ARG A 135 13.55 0.19 7.99
CA ARG A 135 14.29 -0.51 6.95
C ARG A 135 13.72 -1.90 6.77
N PHE A 136 13.66 -2.37 5.54
CA PHE A 136 13.42 -3.79 5.31
C PHE A 136 14.68 -4.58 5.71
N ILE A 137 14.55 -5.46 6.69
CA ILE A 137 15.60 -6.40 7.14
C ILE A 137 15.14 -7.79 6.71
N GLY A 138 15.87 -8.44 5.79
CA GLY A 138 15.63 -9.83 5.39
C GLY A 138 15.28 -10.04 3.91
N SER A 139 14.95 -11.28 3.56
CA SER A 139 14.42 -11.64 2.23
C SER A 139 12.95 -11.19 2.12
N TYR A 140 12.50 -10.83 0.92
CA TYR A 140 11.11 -10.42 0.65
C TYR A 140 10.04 -11.48 1.02
N LYS A 141 10.46 -12.69 1.41
CA LYS A 141 9.61 -13.84 1.76
C LYS A 141 9.48 -14.10 3.26
N ASN A 142 10.16 -13.35 4.14
CA ASN A 142 10.20 -13.69 5.56
C ASN A 142 9.02 -13.10 6.36
N GLU A 143 8.38 -13.96 7.14
CA GLU A 143 7.26 -13.66 8.06
C GLU A 143 7.67 -12.82 9.30
N SER A 144 8.98 -12.61 9.50
CA SER A 144 9.53 -11.86 10.64
C SER A 144 9.63 -10.36 10.43
N ASN A 145 9.08 -9.81 9.33
CA ASN A 145 9.12 -8.37 9.10
C ASN A 145 8.12 -7.61 9.99
N VAL A 146 8.65 -6.75 10.85
CA VAL A 146 7.89 -5.94 11.81
C VAL A 146 6.80 -5.09 11.14
N LEU A 147 7.07 -4.48 9.99
CA LEU A 147 6.08 -3.67 9.26
C LEU A 147 4.95 -4.52 8.71
N VAL A 148 5.26 -5.68 8.12
CA VAL A 148 4.25 -6.59 7.59
C VAL A 148 3.33 -7.06 8.71
N ASN A 149 3.90 -7.36 9.88
CA ASN A 149 3.12 -7.75 11.06
C ASN A 149 2.25 -6.60 11.60
N MET A 150 2.74 -5.36 11.58
CA MET A 150 1.90 -4.19 11.90
C MET A 150 0.75 -4.02 10.91
N VAL A 151 0.99 -4.21 9.61
CA VAL A 151 -0.05 -4.15 8.57
C VAL A 151 -1.10 -5.24 8.80
N ARG A 152 -0.69 -6.49 9.05
CA ARG A 152 -1.60 -7.61 9.37
C ARG A 152 -2.46 -7.33 10.59
N LYS A 153 -1.83 -6.91 11.70
CA LYS A 153 -2.54 -6.55 12.94
C LYS A 153 -3.51 -5.39 12.72
N ALA A 154 -3.10 -4.38 11.95
CA ALA A 154 -3.98 -3.25 11.64
C ALA A 154 -5.17 -3.67 10.78
N TRP A 155 -5.00 -4.62 9.87
CA TRP A 155 -6.11 -5.12 9.05
C TRP A 155 -7.05 -6.01 9.84
N ASN A 156 -6.54 -6.93 10.67
CA ASN A 156 -7.36 -7.76 11.55
C ASN A 156 -8.16 -6.89 12.53
N SER A 157 -7.53 -5.87 13.12
CA SER A 157 -8.21 -4.90 13.98
C SER A 157 -9.30 -4.12 13.24
N ALA A 158 -9.04 -3.67 12.01
CA ALA A 158 -10.06 -2.99 11.20
C ALA A 158 -11.26 -3.89 10.87
N LEU A 159 -11.04 -5.19 10.73
CA LEU A 159 -12.08 -6.20 10.50
C LEU A 159 -12.79 -6.65 11.79
N GLY A 160 -12.37 -6.18 12.97
CA GLY A 160 -12.91 -6.62 14.26
C GLY A 160 -12.54 -8.06 14.60
N LEU A 161 -11.38 -8.52 14.15
CA LEU A 161 -10.90 -9.89 14.34
C LEU A 161 -9.82 -9.94 15.42
N ASP A 162 -9.96 -10.89 16.34
CA ASP A 162 -9.16 -10.96 17.56
C ASP A 162 -7.92 -11.88 17.45
N THR A 163 -7.72 -12.56 16.31
CA THR A 163 -6.65 -13.56 16.15
C THR A 163 -5.65 -13.22 15.03
N ASP A 164 -4.38 -13.57 15.27
CA ASP A 164 -3.27 -13.47 14.29
C ASP A 164 -3.36 -14.57 13.20
N ASP A 165 -4.27 -15.54 13.35
CA ASP A 165 -4.45 -16.68 12.42
C ASP A 165 -4.94 -16.28 11.03
N ARG A 166 -5.29 -15.00 10.82
CA ARG A 166 -5.78 -14.47 9.54
C ARG A 166 -4.73 -13.72 8.73
N ASN A 167 -3.46 -14.08 8.89
CA ASN A 167 -2.33 -13.53 8.13
C ASN A 167 -2.51 -13.57 6.60
N HIS A 168 -3.32 -14.50 6.09
CA HIS A 168 -3.64 -14.65 4.66
C HIS A 168 -4.53 -13.52 4.09
N LEU A 169 -5.16 -12.69 4.94
CA LEU A 169 -5.98 -11.55 4.49
C LEU A 169 -5.14 -10.36 4.03
N VAL A 170 -3.84 -10.33 4.35
CA VAL A 170 -2.89 -9.37 3.81
C VAL A 170 -1.98 -10.09 2.82
N HIS A 171 -2.19 -9.80 1.53
CA HIS A 171 -1.36 -10.34 0.47
C HIS A 171 -0.22 -9.36 0.14
N ILE A 172 0.99 -9.89 0.10
CA ILE A 172 2.21 -9.15 -0.28
C ILE A 172 2.55 -9.55 -1.72
N PRO A 173 2.37 -8.67 -2.71
CA PRO A 173 2.61 -8.99 -4.11
C PRO A 173 4.11 -9.13 -4.41
N GLN A 174 4.45 -9.71 -5.56
CA GLN A 174 5.83 -9.71 -6.04
C GLN A 174 6.36 -8.29 -6.20
N ASN A 175 7.66 -8.08 -5.91
CA ASN A 175 8.31 -6.76 -5.84
C ASN A 175 7.48 -5.77 -5.00
N PRO A 176 7.31 -6.04 -3.69
CA PRO A 176 6.43 -5.25 -2.84
C PRO A 176 7.11 -4.01 -2.28
N PHE A 177 8.44 -3.96 -2.24
CA PHE A 177 9.20 -2.91 -1.58
C PHE A 177 10.06 -2.16 -2.58
N TYR A 178 10.10 -0.85 -2.42
CA TYR A 178 10.89 0.05 -3.23
C TYR A 178 11.54 1.08 -2.32
N GLN A 179 12.75 1.50 -2.68
CA GLN A 179 13.48 2.51 -1.93
C GLN A 179 13.68 3.69 -2.86
N MET A 180 13.40 4.89 -2.37
CA MET A 180 13.67 6.13 -3.08
C MET A 180 14.57 7.00 -2.23
N ASN A 181 15.54 7.64 -2.87
CA ASN A 181 16.40 8.64 -2.26
C ASN A 181 16.43 9.90 -3.13
N ARG A 182 15.72 10.96 -2.70
CA ARG A 182 15.70 12.26 -3.41
C ARG A 182 17.07 12.88 -3.58
N ASN A 183 18.01 12.55 -2.69
CA ASN A 183 19.35 13.12 -2.70
C ASN A 183 20.35 12.26 -3.50
N ASP A 184 19.92 11.14 -4.11
CA ASP A 184 20.77 10.34 -4.99
C ASP A 184 20.75 10.90 -6.42
N LEU A 185 21.79 11.64 -6.79
CA LEU A 185 21.87 12.31 -8.10
C LEU A 185 21.89 11.34 -9.29
N ILE A 186 22.19 10.06 -9.08
CA ILE A 186 22.32 9.06 -10.14
C ILE A 186 21.03 8.25 -10.25
N ASN A 187 20.54 7.72 -9.13
CA ASN A 187 19.45 6.73 -9.14
C ASN A 187 18.06 7.32 -8.90
N HIS A 188 17.96 8.55 -8.38
CA HIS A 188 16.68 9.11 -7.91
C HIS A 188 15.58 9.07 -8.98
N LEU A 189 15.89 9.41 -10.22
CA LEU A 189 14.91 9.44 -11.30
C LEU A 189 14.35 8.03 -11.59
N GLN A 190 15.22 7.03 -11.66
CA GLN A 190 14.82 5.64 -11.92
C GLN A 190 13.99 5.09 -10.75
N GLU A 191 14.46 5.26 -9.51
CA GLU A 191 13.74 4.82 -8.30
C GLU A 191 12.33 5.44 -8.23
N TYR A 192 12.23 6.74 -8.53
CA TYR A 192 10.96 7.44 -8.59
C TYR A 192 10.03 6.87 -9.66
N GLN A 193 10.55 6.66 -10.87
CA GLN A 193 9.78 6.13 -12.00
C GLN A 193 9.26 4.72 -11.72
N GLU A 194 10.07 3.85 -11.09
CA GLU A 194 9.65 2.50 -10.70
C GLU A 194 8.49 2.53 -9.69
N VAL A 195 8.58 3.41 -8.68
CA VAL A 195 7.51 3.58 -7.68
C VAL A 195 6.27 4.19 -8.30
N TYR A 196 6.41 5.22 -9.14
CA TYR A 196 5.28 5.86 -9.80
C TYR A 196 4.58 4.91 -10.78
N TYR A 197 5.35 4.14 -11.56
CA TYR A 197 4.83 3.08 -12.41
C TYR A 197 4.03 2.06 -11.59
N ARG A 198 4.56 1.60 -10.46
CA ARG A 198 3.87 0.64 -9.58
C ARG A 198 2.60 1.23 -8.97
N ALA A 199 2.64 2.49 -8.54
CA ALA A 199 1.52 3.19 -7.95
C ALA A 199 0.41 3.48 -8.98
N SER A 200 0.77 3.70 -10.25
CA SER A 200 -0.19 3.99 -11.33
C SER A 200 -1.23 2.88 -11.54
N TYR A 201 -0.94 1.64 -11.11
CA TYR A 201 -1.93 0.56 -11.06
C TYR A 201 -3.17 0.95 -10.25
N LEU A 202 -3.02 1.70 -9.16
CA LEU A 202 -4.14 2.15 -8.33
C LEU A 202 -5.04 3.16 -9.06
N ALA A 203 -4.58 3.75 -10.18
CA ALA A 203 -5.38 4.64 -11.02
C ALA A 203 -6.17 3.92 -12.12
N LYS A 204 -5.94 2.61 -12.34
CA LYS A 204 -6.68 1.79 -13.33
C LYS A 204 -8.19 1.97 -13.19
N VAL A 205 -8.91 2.21 -14.29
CA VAL A 205 -10.38 2.38 -14.24
C VAL A 205 -11.09 1.03 -14.18
N GLU A 206 -10.63 0.07 -14.98
CA GLU A 206 -11.20 -1.27 -15.06
C GLU A 206 -11.13 -1.99 -13.69
N SER A 207 -12.19 -2.72 -13.33
CA SER A 207 -12.44 -3.40 -12.02
C SER A 207 -12.71 -2.50 -10.79
N LYS A 208 -12.68 -1.17 -10.95
CA LYS A 208 -13.15 -0.24 -9.91
C LYS A 208 -14.66 -0.05 -10.04
N ASP A 209 -15.42 -0.87 -9.32
CA ASP A 209 -16.86 -0.70 -9.20
C ASP A 209 -17.18 0.68 -8.60
N ARG A 210 -17.87 1.51 -9.38
CA ARG A 210 -18.36 2.84 -8.99
C ARG A 210 -19.89 2.87 -8.91
N SER A 211 -20.56 1.75 -9.16
CA SER A 211 -22.03 1.68 -9.23
C SER A 211 -22.69 1.81 -7.86
N ASP A 212 -21.95 1.57 -6.78
CA ASP A 212 -22.44 1.60 -5.40
C ASP A 212 -22.32 2.97 -4.71
N GLY A 213 -21.86 4.01 -5.41
CA GLY A 213 -21.71 5.38 -4.88
C GLY A 213 -20.58 5.54 -3.85
N ARG A 214 -19.82 4.48 -3.55
CA ARG A 214 -18.75 4.52 -2.55
C ARG A 214 -17.42 4.97 -3.15
N ARG A 215 -16.54 5.48 -2.29
CA ARG A 215 -15.21 5.93 -2.70
C ARG A 215 -14.33 4.74 -3.08
N CYS A 216 -13.81 4.74 -4.30
CA CYS A 216 -12.89 3.70 -4.78
C CYS A 216 -11.41 4.10 -4.73
N PHE A 217 -11.08 5.31 -4.28
CA PHE A 217 -9.72 5.81 -4.18
C PHE A 217 -9.54 6.82 -3.03
N GLY A 218 -8.35 6.81 -2.42
CA GLY A 218 -7.95 7.84 -1.48
C GLY A 218 -6.45 7.86 -1.22
N CYS A 219 -5.98 8.97 -0.65
CA CYS A 219 -4.60 9.15 -0.24
C CYS A 219 -4.50 10.06 0.99
N SER A 220 -3.36 10.01 1.69
CA SER A 220 -3.05 10.95 2.77
C SER A 220 -3.03 12.40 2.24
N GLN A 221 -3.83 13.28 2.86
CA GLN A 221 -4.02 14.67 2.39
C GLN A 221 -2.99 15.67 2.95
N LYS A 222 -2.50 15.40 4.16
CA LYS A 222 -1.52 16.21 4.89
C LYS A 222 -0.15 15.57 4.77
#